data_AF-A0A0Q0CS57-F1
#
_entry.id   AF-A0A0Q0CS57-F1
#
_cell.length_a   1.000
_cell.length_b   1.000
_cell.length_c   1.000
_cell.angle_alpha   90.00
_cell.angle_beta   90.00
_cell.angle_gamma   90.00
#
_symmetry.space_group_name_H-M   'P 1'
#
loop_
_entity.id
_entity.type
_entity.pdbx_description
1 polymer ?
#
loop_
_entity_poly.entity_id
_entity_poly.type
_entity_poly.pdbx_seq_one_letter_code
_entity_poly.pdbx_strand_id
1 'polypeptide(L)'
;MASIGLPAVLKTRTLGYDGKGQKVLRSAADVVGTFAELGSVPCLLEGFVPFTGEVSLIAVRARDGETRFYPLVHNTHDSGILRLSIASTDHPLQALAEDYAGRVLKQLDYVGVLAFEFFEVDGGLKANEIAPRVHNSGHWTTEGAECSQFENHLRAVAGLPLGSTAKVGESAMLNFIGEVPAVDKVMAVEDCHLHHYGKAFKAGRKVGHATVRSADHATLDRQVKLVEALIKP
;
A
#
# COMPACT_ATOMS: atom_id res chain seq x y z
N MET A 1 29.62 7.85 -8.05
CA MET A 1 28.56 7.29 -8.94
C MET A 1 28.84 5.87 -9.44
N ALA A 2 30.02 5.27 -9.20
CA ALA A 2 30.40 3.98 -9.81
C ALA A 2 29.93 2.69 -9.12
N SER A 3 29.28 2.73 -7.93
CA SER A 3 28.98 1.50 -7.18
C SER A 3 27.60 0.89 -7.41
N ILE A 4 26.57 1.69 -7.74
CA ILE A 4 25.17 1.22 -7.85
C ILE A 4 24.82 0.74 -9.26
N GLY A 5 25.46 1.30 -10.30
CA GLY A 5 25.17 0.96 -11.69
C GLY A 5 23.80 1.45 -12.18
N LEU A 6 23.39 0.96 -13.35
CA LEU A 6 22.07 1.18 -13.96
C LEU A 6 21.41 -0.18 -14.25
N PRO A 7 20.08 -0.30 -14.22
CA PRO A 7 19.12 0.76 -13.93
C PRO A 7 19.12 1.17 -12.44
N ALA A 8 18.77 2.43 -12.19
CA ALA A 8 18.70 3.02 -10.84
C ALA A 8 17.49 3.95 -10.71
N VAL A 9 17.15 4.36 -9.50
CA VAL A 9 16.09 5.33 -9.23
C VAL A 9 16.68 6.46 -8.39
N LEU A 10 16.61 7.70 -8.91
CA LEU A 10 16.93 8.89 -8.13
C LEU A 10 15.65 9.40 -7.48
N LYS A 11 15.63 9.53 -6.16
CA LYS A 11 14.47 9.97 -5.38
C LYS A 11 14.84 11.19 -4.53
N THR A 12 13.96 12.19 -4.44
CA THR A 12 14.07 13.28 -3.47
C THR A 12 13.92 12.71 -2.06
N ARG A 13 14.76 13.14 -1.10
CA ARG A 13 14.76 12.58 0.27
C ARG A 13 13.51 12.92 1.09
N THR A 14 12.77 13.94 0.69
CA THR A 14 11.60 14.46 1.41
C THR A 14 10.51 14.84 0.42
N LEU A 15 9.25 14.80 0.86
CA LEU A 15 8.08 15.25 0.11
C LEU A 15 7.73 14.44 -1.16
N GLY A 16 8.38 13.29 -1.39
CA GLY A 16 7.95 12.32 -2.40
C GLY A 16 6.66 11.61 -1.97
N TYR A 17 5.74 11.41 -2.92
CA TYR A 17 4.50 10.64 -2.73
C TYR A 17 3.90 10.27 -4.09
N ASP A 18 3.18 9.14 -4.18
CA ASP A 18 2.46 8.71 -5.40
C ASP A 18 3.34 8.79 -6.67
N GLY A 19 4.59 8.32 -6.56
CA GLY A 19 5.58 8.33 -7.65
C GLY A 19 6.20 9.70 -7.98
N LYS A 20 5.82 10.78 -7.28
CA LYS A 20 6.41 12.12 -7.47
C LYS A 20 7.74 12.25 -6.74
N GLY A 21 8.61 13.09 -7.29
CA GLY A 21 9.94 13.33 -6.73
C GLY A 21 10.91 12.18 -6.99
N GLN A 22 10.64 11.34 -7.99
CA GLN A 22 11.55 10.28 -8.39
C GLN A 22 11.65 10.14 -9.90
N LYS A 23 12.80 9.67 -10.38
CA LYS A 23 13.04 9.36 -11.79
C LYS A 23 13.85 8.08 -11.93
N VAL A 24 13.34 7.17 -12.78
CA VAL A 24 14.04 5.94 -13.15
C VAL A 24 15.10 6.29 -14.20
N LEU A 25 16.33 5.86 -13.93
CA LEU A 25 17.51 6.02 -14.77
C LEU A 25 17.80 4.67 -15.42
N ARG A 26 17.56 4.53 -16.72
CA ARG A 26 17.78 3.27 -17.46
C ARG A 26 19.10 3.29 -18.24
N SER A 27 19.54 4.47 -18.65
CA SER A 27 20.74 4.69 -19.45
C SER A 27 21.54 5.87 -18.91
N ALA A 28 22.79 6.01 -19.35
CA ALA A 28 23.63 7.16 -18.99
C ALA A 28 23.01 8.49 -19.43
N ALA A 29 22.21 8.50 -20.50
CA ALA A 29 21.50 9.68 -20.98
C ALA A 29 20.45 10.18 -19.97
N ASP A 30 19.79 9.26 -19.24
CA ASP A 30 18.80 9.63 -18.24
C ASP A 30 19.42 10.35 -17.04
N VAL A 31 20.73 10.19 -16.80
CA VAL A 31 21.42 10.82 -15.67
C VAL A 31 21.55 12.33 -15.87
N VAL A 32 21.76 12.75 -17.12
CA VAL A 32 22.04 14.15 -17.46
C VAL A 32 20.81 15.00 -17.20
N GLY A 33 20.94 16.04 -16.38
CA GLY A 33 19.85 16.97 -16.07
C GLY A 33 18.84 16.48 -15.04
N THR A 34 18.79 15.19 -14.70
CA THR A 34 17.78 14.64 -13.78
C THR A 34 17.84 15.23 -12.37
N PHE A 35 19.02 15.56 -11.86
CA PHE A 35 19.11 16.25 -10.55
C PHE A 35 18.43 17.63 -10.59
N ALA A 36 18.59 18.37 -11.69
CA ALA A 36 17.94 19.67 -11.87
C ALA A 36 16.43 19.52 -12.06
N GLU A 37 15.99 18.51 -12.83
CA GLU A 37 14.57 18.18 -13.01
C GLU A 37 13.87 17.85 -11.68
N LEU A 38 14.55 17.16 -10.77
CA LEU A 38 14.05 16.91 -9.41
C LEU A 38 14.20 18.12 -8.47
N GLY A 39 14.51 19.30 -9.00
CA GLY A 39 14.55 20.55 -8.24
C GLY A 39 15.87 20.82 -7.52
N SER A 40 16.93 20.07 -7.79
CA SER A 40 18.25 20.23 -7.16
C SER A 40 18.24 20.17 -5.62
N VAL A 41 17.29 19.41 -5.06
CA VAL A 41 17.17 19.17 -3.62
C VAL A 41 17.95 17.91 -3.21
N PRO A 42 18.21 17.68 -1.91
CA PRO A 42 18.85 16.45 -1.46
C PRO A 42 18.11 15.20 -1.97
N CYS A 43 18.82 14.37 -2.72
CA CYS A 43 18.32 13.11 -3.29
C CYS A 43 19.09 11.90 -2.77
N LEU A 44 18.49 10.73 -2.93
CA LEU A 44 19.09 9.42 -2.74
C LEU A 44 19.02 8.65 -4.06
N LEU A 45 20.06 7.85 -4.33
CA LEU A 45 20.14 7.00 -5.51
C LEU A 45 20.05 5.54 -5.05
N GLU A 46 19.08 4.81 -5.57
CA GLU A 46 18.88 3.39 -5.28
C GLU A 46 19.08 2.56 -6.54
N GLY A 47 19.69 1.38 -6.40
CA GLY A 47 19.73 0.42 -7.50
C GLY A 47 18.30 -0.08 -7.78
N PHE A 48 17.95 -0.20 -9.06
CA PHE A 48 16.64 -0.72 -9.43
C PHE A 48 16.52 -2.17 -8.97
N VAL A 49 15.48 -2.47 -8.18
CA VAL A 49 15.25 -3.80 -7.63
C VAL A 49 14.46 -4.61 -8.64
N PRO A 50 15.00 -5.71 -9.19
CA PRO A 50 14.21 -6.64 -10.00
C PRO A 50 13.33 -7.49 -9.06
N PHE A 51 12.07 -7.11 -8.91
CA PHE A 51 11.12 -7.79 -8.03
C PHE A 51 10.03 -8.51 -8.84
N THR A 52 9.40 -9.51 -8.22
CA THR A 52 8.29 -10.28 -8.81
C THR A 52 6.92 -9.86 -8.30
N GLY A 53 6.88 -9.13 -7.19
CA GLY A 53 5.66 -8.60 -6.59
C GLY A 53 5.96 -7.44 -5.65
N GLU A 54 4.95 -6.63 -5.41
CA GLU A 54 4.96 -5.59 -4.38
C GLU A 54 3.95 -5.98 -3.31
N VAL A 55 4.40 -6.09 -2.07
CA VAL A 55 3.54 -6.42 -0.93
C VAL A 55 3.66 -5.40 0.16
N SER A 56 2.63 -5.26 0.99
CA SER A 56 2.72 -4.43 2.18
C SER A 56 2.14 -5.15 3.38
N LEU A 57 2.74 -4.89 4.53
CA LEU A 57 2.25 -5.34 5.83
C LEU A 57 1.74 -4.13 6.60
N ILE A 58 0.51 -4.20 7.05
CA ILE A 58 -0.02 -3.27 8.05
C ILE A 58 0.24 -3.88 9.43
N ALA A 59 0.86 -3.10 10.31
CA ALA A 59 1.14 -3.50 11.68
C ALA A 59 0.62 -2.43 12.64
N VAL A 60 0.22 -2.85 13.84
CA VAL A 60 -0.17 -1.95 14.93
C VAL A 60 0.61 -2.32 16.19
N ARG A 61 1.11 -1.31 16.91
CA ARG A 61 1.73 -1.48 18.23
C ARG A 61 1.01 -0.62 19.27
N ALA A 62 0.59 -1.23 20.38
CA ALA A 62 -0.01 -0.55 21.52
C ALA A 62 1.04 0.04 22.46
N ARG A 63 0.60 0.88 23.42
CA ARG A 63 1.47 1.55 24.40
C ARG A 63 2.18 0.60 25.37
N ASP A 64 1.61 -0.58 25.62
CA ASP A 64 2.19 -1.65 26.42
C ASP A 64 3.17 -2.53 25.63
N GLY A 65 3.31 -2.26 24.32
CA GLY A 65 4.17 -3.00 23.41
C GLY A 65 3.51 -4.19 22.73
N GLU A 66 2.23 -4.49 22.98
CA GLU A 66 1.50 -5.50 22.20
C GLU A 66 1.52 -5.13 20.71
N THR A 67 1.89 -6.08 19.85
CA THR A 67 1.88 -5.91 18.39
C THR A 67 0.91 -6.86 17.74
N ARG A 68 0.15 -6.37 16.76
CA ARG A 68 -0.65 -7.21 15.87
C ARG A 68 -0.37 -6.87 14.42
N PHE A 69 -0.50 -7.87 13.57
CA PHE A 69 -0.21 -7.78 12.15
C PHE A 69 -1.43 -8.21 11.35
N TYR A 70 -1.72 -7.46 10.29
CA TYR A 70 -2.70 -7.86 9.30
C TYR A 70 -2.05 -8.84 8.31
N PRO A 71 -2.85 -9.61 7.54
CA PRO A 71 -2.31 -10.34 6.40
C PRO A 71 -1.53 -9.43 5.45
N LEU A 72 -0.49 -9.99 4.83
CA LEU A 72 0.20 -9.38 3.71
C LEU A 72 -0.78 -9.07 2.58
N VAL A 73 -0.52 -7.97 1.90
CA VAL A 73 -1.37 -7.45 0.84
C VAL A 73 -0.55 -7.33 -0.44
N HIS A 74 -0.95 -8.00 -1.51
CA HIS A 74 -0.39 -7.75 -2.84
C HIS A 74 -0.90 -6.42 -3.38
N ASN A 75 0.01 -5.58 -3.87
CA ASN A 75 -0.27 -4.24 -4.32
C ASN A 75 0.10 -4.10 -5.79
N THR A 76 -0.85 -3.67 -6.61
CA THR A 76 -0.61 -3.35 -8.01
C THR A 76 -0.56 -1.84 -8.16
N HIS A 77 0.58 -1.33 -8.64
CA HIS A 77 0.75 0.07 -8.96
C HIS A 77 0.68 0.31 -10.46
N ASP A 78 0.10 1.44 -10.85
CA ASP A 78 0.21 1.99 -12.20
C ASP A 78 0.78 3.40 -12.11
N SER A 79 1.85 3.65 -12.84
CA SER A 79 2.52 4.95 -12.90
C SER A 79 2.90 5.50 -11.50
N GLY A 80 3.27 4.62 -10.57
CA GLY A 80 3.65 4.96 -9.20
C GLY A 80 2.47 5.21 -8.25
N ILE A 81 1.24 4.93 -8.68
CA ILE A 81 0.02 5.10 -7.88
C ILE A 81 -0.60 3.73 -7.60
N LEU A 82 -0.90 3.44 -6.33
CA LEU A 82 -1.58 2.21 -5.93
C LEU A 82 -2.99 2.15 -6.57
N ARG A 83 -3.26 1.09 -7.32
CA ARG A 83 -4.55 0.84 -7.98
C ARG A 83 -5.36 -0.22 -7.26
N LEU A 84 -4.72 -1.34 -6.92
CA LEU A 84 -5.38 -2.53 -6.38
C LEU A 84 -4.57 -3.07 -5.21
N SER A 85 -5.26 -3.43 -4.14
CA SER A 85 -4.69 -4.13 -2.98
C SER A 85 -5.52 -5.38 -2.70
N ILE A 86 -4.91 -6.57 -2.75
CA ILE A 86 -5.56 -7.84 -2.45
C ILE A 86 -4.96 -8.40 -1.18
N ALA A 87 -5.79 -8.64 -0.16
CA ALA A 87 -5.35 -9.25 1.09
C ALA A 87 -5.12 -10.75 0.88
N SER A 88 -3.91 -11.23 1.15
CA SER A 88 -3.54 -12.62 0.94
C SER A 88 -4.12 -13.53 2.03
N THR A 89 -4.33 -14.79 1.67
CA THR A 89 -4.55 -15.90 2.62
C THR A 89 -3.27 -16.74 2.68
N ASP A 90 -2.73 -16.95 3.89
CA ASP A 90 -1.55 -17.79 4.14
C ASP A 90 -0.32 -17.49 3.26
N HIS A 91 0.00 -16.20 3.07
CA HIS A 91 1.14 -15.81 2.25
C HIS A 91 2.45 -16.41 2.80
N PRO A 92 3.28 -17.06 1.97
CA PRO A 92 4.50 -17.73 2.44
C PRO A 92 5.55 -16.81 3.10
N LEU A 93 5.47 -15.50 2.88
CA LEU A 93 6.39 -14.50 3.42
C LEU A 93 5.82 -13.75 4.62
N GLN A 94 4.62 -14.12 5.11
CA GLN A 94 3.94 -13.45 6.22
C GLN A 94 4.84 -13.33 7.45
N ALA A 95 5.37 -14.46 7.93
CA ALA A 95 6.21 -14.48 9.12
C ALA A 95 7.49 -13.64 8.96
N LEU A 96 8.07 -13.59 7.76
CA LEU A 96 9.24 -12.77 7.47
C LEU A 96 8.91 -11.28 7.51
N ALA A 97 7.77 -10.88 6.93
CA ALA A 97 7.30 -9.50 6.97
C ALA A 97 7.00 -9.05 8.41
N GLU A 98 6.36 -9.91 9.21
CA GLU A 98 6.06 -9.64 10.63
C GLU A 98 7.32 -9.47 11.46
N ASP A 99 8.34 -10.30 11.24
CA ASP A 99 9.65 -10.12 11.89
C ASP A 99 10.28 -8.76 11.52
N TYR A 100 10.26 -8.39 10.24
CA TYR A 100 10.84 -7.12 9.77
C TYR A 100 10.12 -5.93 10.39
N ALA A 101 8.78 -5.94 10.35
CA ALA A 101 7.96 -4.88 10.93
C ALA A 101 8.06 -4.83 12.45
N GLY A 102 8.04 -5.98 13.13
CA GLY A 102 8.18 -6.09 14.58
C GLY A 102 9.51 -5.51 15.08
N ARG A 103 10.62 -5.80 14.39
CA ARG A 103 11.93 -5.20 14.70
C ARG A 103 11.92 -3.68 14.55
N VAL A 104 11.32 -3.15 13.49
CA VAL A 104 11.19 -1.69 13.29
C VAL A 104 10.31 -1.04 14.34
N LEU A 105 9.12 -1.59 14.61
CA LEU A 105 8.20 -1.09 15.63
C LEU A 105 8.85 -1.04 17.02
N LYS A 106 9.59 -2.10 17.38
CA LYS A 106 10.32 -2.18 18.64
C LYS A 106 11.46 -1.15 18.70
N GLN A 107 12.27 -1.04 17.65
CA GLN A 107 13.43 -0.15 17.62
C GLN A 107 13.03 1.33 17.69
N LEU A 108 11.88 1.68 17.11
CA LEU A 108 11.33 3.04 17.12
C LEU A 108 10.48 3.35 18.37
N ASP A 109 10.28 2.37 19.26
CA ASP A 109 9.28 2.42 20.34
C ASP A 109 7.93 2.97 19.87
N TYR A 110 7.47 2.45 18.72
CA TYR A 110 6.36 3.03 17.98
C TYR A 110 5.00 2.75 18.63
N VAL A 111 4.06 3.69 18.56
CA VAL A 111 2.66 3.50 19.00
C VAL A 111 1.71 3.88 17.87
N GLY A 112 0.74 3.01 17.59
CA GLY A 112 -0.21 3.16 16.50
C GLY A 112 0.10 2.24 15.32
N VAL A 113 -0.58 2.51 14.21
CA VAL A 113 -0.39 1.80 12.93
C VAL A 113 0.83 2.31 12.18
N LEU A 114 1.56 1.36 11.59
CA LEU A 114 2.64 1.57 10.62
C LEU A 114 2.41 0.61 9.44
N ALA A 115 2.59 1.12 8.23
CA ALA A 115 2.67 0.27 7.04
C ALA A 115 4.12 0.11 6.61
N PHE A 116 4.44 -1.09 6.17
CA PHE A 116 5.75 -1.45 5.64
C PHE A 116 5.56 -2.01 4.24
N GLU A 117 6.13 -1.34 3.24
CA GLU A 117 6.13 -1.79 1.86
C GLU A 117 7.40 -2.59 1.54
N PHE A 118 7.21 -3.68 0.81
CA PHE A 118 8.26 -4.60 0.41
C PHE A 118 8.18 -4.90 -1.09
N PHE A 119 9.35 -5.17 -1.64
CA PHE A 119 9.51 -5.89 -2.89
C PHE A 119 9.73 -7.38 -2.60
N GLU A 120 9.02 -8.25 -3.32
CA GLU A 120 9.29 -9.68 -3.34
C GLU A 120 10.46 -9.97 -4.30
N VAL A 121 11.55 -10.53 -3.77
CA VAL A 121 12.80 -10.75 -4.52
C VAL A 121 13.36 -12.12 -4.14
N ASP A 122 13.57 -12.99 -5.13
CA ASP A 122 14.20 -14.31 -4.96
C ASP A 122 13.59 -15.17 -3.84
N GLY A 123 12.26 -15.11 -3.67
CA GLY A 123 11.54 -15.83 -2.61
C GLY A 123 11.70 -15.22 -1.20
N GLY A 124 12.17 -13.98 -1.11
CA GLY A 124 12.27 -13.20 0.13
C GLY A 124 11.69 -11.79 -0.02
N LEU A 125 11.94 -10.96 0.99
CA LEU A 125 11.47 -9.57 1.04
C LEU A 125 12.63 -8.58 1.10
N LYS A 126 12.50 -7.51 0.32
CA LYS A 126 13.36 -6.33 0.41
C LYS A 126 12.51 -5.12 0.78
N ALA A 127 12.90 -4.41 1.84
CA ALA A 127 12.24 -3.19 2.26
C ALA A 127 12.25 -2.13 1.14
N ASN A 128 11.08 -1.56 0.83
CA ASN A 128 10.94 -0.38 -0.01
C ASN A 128 10.88 0.88 0.89
N GLU A 129 9.78 1.03 1.64
CA GLU A 129 9.60 2.17 2.55
C GLU A 129 8.66 1.83 3.72
N ILE A 130 8.60 2.73 4.69
CA ILE A 130 7.65 2.68 5.81
C ILE A 130 6.79 3.94 5.84
N ALA A 131 5.51 3.79 6.18
CA ALA A 131 4.60 4.89 6.44
C ALA A 131 4.14 4.83 7.91
N PRO A 132 4.56 5.78 8.77
CA PRO A 132 4.16 5.83 10.18
C PRO A 132 2.74 6.40 10.34
N ARG A 133 1.77 5.71 9.75
CA ARG A 133 0.35 6.06 9.75
C ARG A 133 -0.47 4.89 9.20
N VAL A 134 -1.80 5.01 9.32
CA VAL A 134 -2.71 4.25 8.45
C VAL A 134 -2.37 4.46 6.97
N HIS A 135 -2.55 3.43 6.17
CA HIS A 135 -2.03 3.36 4.82
C HIS A 135 -3.09 2.97 3.79
N ASN A 136 -2.90 3.42 2.55
CA ASN A 136 -3.84 3.19 1.45
C ASN A 136 -4.02 1.69 1.20
N SER A 137 -2.92 0.93 1.18
CA SER A 137 -2.95 -0.53 1.03
C SER A 137 -3.63 -1.28 2.18
N GLY A 138 -3.94 -0.62 3.30
CA GLY A 138 -4.72 -1.20 4.40
C GLY A 138 -6.21 -0.86 4.35
N HIS A 139 -6.71 -0.12 3.36
CA HIS A 139 -8.11 0.33 3.34
C HIS A 139 -9.11 -0.84 3.25
N TRP A 140 -8.70 -1.97 2.65
CA TRP A 140 -9.47 -3.22 2.64
C TRP A 140 -9.88 -3.69 4.05
N THR A 141 -9.10 -3.36 5.09
CA THR A 141 -9.38 -3.78 6.47
C THR A 141 -10.68 -3.22 7.04
N THR A 142 -11.27 -2.21 6.39
CA THR A 142 -12.56 -1.64 6.81
C THR A 142 -13.70 -2.66 6.68
N GLU A 143 -13.70 -3.44 5.60
CA GLU A 143 -14.70 -4.49 5.36
C GLU A 143 -14.15 -5.91 5.51
N GLY A 144 -12.86 -6.09 5.25
CA GLY A 144 -12.20 -7.40 5.15
C GLY A 144 -11.48 -7.87 6.41
N ALA A 145 -11.48 -7.10 7.51
CA ALA A 145 -10.89 -7.52 8.78
C ALA A 145 -11.84 -7.29 9.96
N GLU A 146 -11.67 -8.09 11.02
CA GLU A 146 -12.46 -7.97 12.26
C GLU A 146 -12.32 -6.58 12.92
N CYS A 147 -11.15 -5.96 12.81
CA CYS A 147 -10.90 -4.60 13.26
C CYS A 147 -10.06 -3.85 12.23
N SER A 148 -10.58 -2.74 11.72
CA SER A 148 -9.89 -1.94 10.71
C SER A 148 -8.60 -1.33 11.22
N GLN A 149 -7.66 -1.04 10.32
CA GLN A 149 -6.42 -0.32 10.68
C GLN A 149 -6.73 1.02 11.37
N PHE A 150 -7.84 1.68 11.01
CA PHE A 150 -8.21 2.98 11.56
C PHE A 150 -8.63 2.84 13.02
N GLU A 151 -9.48 1.85 13.30
CA GLU A 151 -9.91 1.55 14.65
C GLU A 151 -8.74 1.09 15.52
N ASN A 152 -7.89 0.18 15.01
CA ASN A 152 -6.71 -0.27 15.74
C ASN A 152 -5.68 0.85 15.97
N HIS A 153 -5.52 1.78 15.02
CA HIS A 153 -4.70 2.97 15.23
C HIS A 153 -5.23 3.80 16.41
N LEU A 154 -6.55 4.05 16.46
CA LEU A 154 -7.17 4.78 17.56
C LEU A 154 -7.06 4.02 18.90
N ARG A 155 -7.30 2.71 18.92
CA ARG A 155 -7.16 1.87 20.12
C ARG A 155 -5.73 1.94 20.67
N ALA A 156 -4.73 1.74 19.81
CA ALA A 156 -3.32 1.84 20.19
C ALA A 156 -2.97 3.22 20.77
N VAL A 157 -3.35 4.29 20.07
CA VAL A 157 -3.07 5.67 20.53
C VAL A 157 -3.84 6.01 21.79
N ALA A 158 -5.04 5.47 22.01
CA ALA A 158 -5.84 5.69 23.22
C ALA A 158 -5.42 4.81 24.41
N GLY A 159 -4.56 3.81 24.21
CA GLY A 159 -4.20 2.83 25.25
C GLY A 159 -5.31 1.82 25.54
N LEU A 160 -6.16 1.54 24.55
CA LEU A 160 -7.19 0.50 24.61
C LEU A 160 -6.64 -0.83 24.06
N PRO A 161 -7.23 -1.98 24.46
CA PRO A 161 -6.85 -3.27 23.89
C PRO A 161 -7.00 -3.32 22.37
N LEU A 162 -6.01 -3.90 21.69
CA LEU A 162 -6.03 -4.04 20.24
C LEU A 162 -7.14 -5.00 19.79
N GLY A 163 -7.79 -4.66 18.69
CA GLY A 163 -8.77 -5.49 18.02
C GLY A 163 -8.13 -6.62 17.23
N SER A 164 -8.91 -7.65 16.91
CA SER A 164 -8.44 -8.76 16.07
C SER A 164 -8.08 -8.25 14.68
N THR A 165 -6.94 -8.68 14.14
CA THR A 165 -6.52 -8.40 12.76
C THR A 165 -6.90 -9.56 11.82
N ALA A 166 -7.70 -10.51 12.31
CA ALA A 166 -8.17 -11.64 11.52
C ALA A 166 -8.95 -11.15 10.29
N LYS A 167 -8.66 -11.80 9.17
CA LYS A 167 -9.31 -11.57 7.89
C LYS A 167 -10.71 -12.17 7.87
N VAL A 168 -11.66 -11.44 7.30
CA VAL A 168 -13.07 -11.81 7.15
C VAL A 168 -13.34 -11.96 5.65
N GLY A 169 -13.32 -13.20 5.17
CA GLY A 169 -13.47 -13.51 3.75
C GLY A 169 -12.27 -13.11 2.88
N GLU A 170 -12.41 -13.26 1.58
CA GLU A 170 -11.49 -12.72 0.58
C GLU A 170 -11.84 -11.27 0.29
N SER A 171 -10.84 -10.41 0.11
CA SER A 171 -11.10 -8.98 -0.06
C SER A 171 -10.07 -8.26 -0.91
N ALA A 172 -10.54 -7.30 -1.69
CA ALA A 172 -9.72 -6.43 -2.52
C ALA A 172 -10.19 -4.99 -2.43
N MET A 173 -9.25 -4.06 -2.39
CA MET A 173 -9.51 -2.62 -2.43
C MET A 173 -9.02 -2.04 -3.75
N LEU A 174 -9.90 -1.29 -4.43
CA LEU A 174 -9.64 -0.61 -5.69
C LEU A 174 -9.69 0.91 -5.47
N ASN A 175 -8.62 1.60 -5.84
CA ASN A 175 -8.57 3.06 -5.75
C ASN A 175 -9.27 3.74 -6.94
N PHE A 176 -10.03 4.79 -6.64
CA PHE A 176 -10.60 5.67 -7.65
C PHE A 176 -9.77 6.96 -7.75
N ILE A 177 -9.14 7.14 -8.91
CA ILE A 177 -8.21 8.22 -9.20
C ILE A 177 -8.86 9.19 -10.19
N GLY A 178 -8.83 10.49 -9.89
CA GLY A 178 -9.44 11.54 -10.70
C GLY A 178 -10.94 11.69 -10.41
N GLU A 179 -11.70 10.63 -10.69
CA GLU A 179 -13.16 10.57 -10.51
C GLU A 179 -13.61 9.24 -9.89
N VAL A 180 -14.80 9.24 -9.29
CA VAL A 180 -15.47 8.02 -8.86
C VAL A 180 -16.35 7.54 -10.01
N PRO A 181 -16.35 6.24 -10.35
CA PRO A 181 -17.27 5.69 -11.34
C PRO A 181 -18.74 5.93 -10.98
N ALA A 182 -19.66 5.62 -11.90
CA ALA A 182 -21.09 5.75 -11.62
C ALA A 182 -21.47 4.95 -10.37
N VAL A 183 -21.90 5.66 -9.31
CA VAL A 183 -22.09 5.11 -7.96
C VAL A 183 -23.08 3.96 -7.96
N ASP A 184 -24.18 4.09 -8.70
CA ASP A 184 -25.19 3.06 -8.89
C ASP A 184 -24.62 1.77 -9.47
N LYS A 185 -23.68 1.87 -10.40
CA LYS A 185 -23.02 0.70 -11.01
C LYS A 185 -22.04 0.03 -10.07
N VAL A 186 -21.25 0.82 -9.31
CA VAL A 186 -20.29 0.27 -8.33
C VAL A 186 -21.04 -0.45 -7.22
N MET A 187 -22.12 0.15 -6.71
CA MET A 187 -22.94 -0.43 -5.64
C MET A 187 -23.82 -1.60 -6.11
N ALA A 188 -23.98 -1.79 -7.42
CA ALA A 188 -24.66 -2.96 -7.98
C ALA A 188 -23.78 -4.22 -8.01
N VAL A 189 -22.47 -4.08 -7.82
CA VAL A 189 -21.57 -5.23 -7.62
C VAL A 189 -21.83 -5.81 -6.24
N GLU A 190 -22.11 -7.11 -6.17
CA GLU A 190 -22.36 -7.83 -4.90
C GLU A 190 -21.20 -7.62 -3.91
N ASP A 191 -21.53 -7.39 -2.63
CA ASP A 191 -20.58 -7.14 -1.54
C ASP A 191 -19.47 -6.12 -1.87
N CYS A 192 -19.83 -5.09 -2.64
CA CYS A 192 -18.98 -3.95 -2.96
C CYS A 192 -19.32 -2.73 -2.10
N HIS A 193 -18.33 -2.20 -1.40
CA HIS A 193 -18.46 -1.12 -0.43
C HIS A 193 -17.73 0.12 -0.94
N LEU A 194 -18.50 1.14 -1.35
CA LEU A 194 -17.97 2.41 -1.83
C LEU A 194 -17.60 3.35 -0.67
N HIS A 195 -16.36 3.85 -0.71
CA HIS A 195 -15.86 4.89 0.18
C HIS A 195 -15.53 6.15 -0.62
N HIS A 196 -16.49 7.07 -0.70
CA HIS A 196 -16.32 8.34 -1.39
C HIS A 196 -15.78 9.43 -0.45
N TYR A 197 -14.64 10.05 -0.77
CA TYR A 197 -13.96 10.98 0.16
C TYR A 197 -14.51 12.42 0.14
N GLY A 198 -15.53 12.69 -0.68
CA GLY A 198 -16.13 14.02 -0.82
C GLY A 198 -15.18 15.07 -1.44
N LYS A 199 -14.15 14.61 -2.17
CA LYS A 199 -13.14 15.47 -2.78
C LYS A 199 -13.56 15.87 -4.18
N ALA A 200 -13.45 17.16 -4.51
CA ALA A 200 -13.61 17.64 -5.88
C ALA A 200 -12.59 17.00 -6.84
N PHE A 201 -13.00 16.83 -8.11
CA PHE A 201 -12.19 16.29 -9.19
C PHE A 201 -10.85 17.02 -9.32
N LYS A 202 -9.78 16.24 -9.51
CA LYS A 202 -8.45 16.72 -9.90
C LYS A 202 -7.67 15.55 -10.47
N ALA A 203 -7.03 15.74 -11.63
CA ALA A 203 -6.21 14.70 -12.26
C ALA A 203 -5.16 14.13 -11.28
N GLY A 204 -5.06 12.81 -11.21
CA GLY A 204 -4.15 12.09 -10.31
C GLY A 204 -4.51 12.15 -8.82
N ARG A 205 -5.69 12.67 -8.44
CA ARG A 205 -6.14 12.73 -7.04
C ARG A 205 -6.93 11.49 -6.67
N LYS A 206 -6.58 10.86 -5.54
CA LYS A 206 -7.42 9.84 -4.89
C LYS A 206 -8.73 10.47 -4.40
N VAL A 207 -9.85 10.10 -5.01
CA VAL A 207 -11.18 10.66 -4.71
C VAL A 207 -12.11 9.69 -3.98
N GLY A 208 -11.77 8.40 -3.99
CA GLY A 208 -12.43 7.36 -3.22
C GLY A 208 -11.75 6.01 -3.40
N HIS A 209 -12.33 4.98 -2.81
CA HIS A 209 -12.03 3.59 -3.13
C HIS A 209 -13.31 2.75 -3.07
N ALA A 210 -13.25 1.53 -3.59
CA ALA A 210 -14.21 0.49 -3.29
C ALA A 210 -13.49 -0.72 -2.68
N THR A 211 -14.11 -1.35 -1.69
CA THR A 211 -13.68 -2.66 -1.20
C THR A 211 -14.70 -3.70 -1.63
N VAL A 212 -14.27 -4.73 -2.33
CA VAL A 212 -15.09 -5.92 -2.59
C VAL A 212 -14.70 -7.01 -1.60
N ARG A 213 -15.70 -7.75 -1.11
CA ARG A 213 -15.51 -8.90 -0.23
C ARG A 213 -16.26 -10.10 -0.78
N SER A 214 -15.71 -11.29 -0.59
CA SER A 214 -16.32 -12.54 -1.02
C SER A 214 -15.94 -13.71 -0.11
N ALA A 215 -16.63 -14.84 -0.28
CA ALA A 215 -16.29 -16.08 0.45
C ALA A 215 -15.03 -16.78 -0.12
N ASP A 216 -14.69 -16.52 -1.37
CA ASP A 216 -13.63 -17.21 -2.10
C ASP A 216 -12.95 -16.31 -3.15
N HIS A 217 -11.74 -16.71 -3.57
CA HIS A 217 -10.90 -15.94 -4.50
C HIS A 217 -11.48 -15.88 -5.91
N ALA A 218 -12.16 -16.92 -6.39
CA ALA A 218 -12.72 -16.93 -7.74
C ALA A 218 -13.87 -15.91 -7.86
N THR A 219 -14.67 -15.77 -6.81
CA THR A 219 -15.69 -14.74 -6.71
C THR A 219 -15.06 -13.35 -6.60
N LEU A 220 -13.99 -13.21 -5.79
CA LEU A 220 -13.26 -11.94 -5.65
C LEU A 220 -12.74 -11.45 -7.00
N ASP A 221 -12.06 -12.32 -7.76
CA ASP A 221 -11.49 -12.00 -9.06
C ASP A 221 -12.54 -11.50 -10.06
N ARG A 222 -13.74 -12.09 -10.02
CA ARG A 222 -14.86 -11.62 -10.86
C ARG A 222 -15.34 -10.23 -10.43
N GLN A 223 -15.53 -10.00 -9.14
CA GLN A 223 -15.96 -8.70 -8.62
C GLN A 223 -14.93 -7.61 -8.91
N VAL A 224 -13.63 -7.88 -8.72
CA VAL A 224 -12.53 -6.97 -9.06
C VAL A 224 -12.62 -6.58 -10.53
N LYS A 225 -12.73 -7.54 -11.45
CA LYS A 225 -12.88 -7.26 -12.89
C LYS A 225 -14.11 -6.43 -13.23
N LEU A 226 -15.24 -6.68 -12.55
CA LEU A 226 -16.46 -5.88 -12.73
C LEU A 226 -16.24 -4.44 -12.30
N VAL A 227 -15.60 -4.20 -11.15
CA VAL A 227 -15.31 -2.84 -10.67
C VAL A 227 -14.25 -2.16 -11.54
N GLU A 228 -13.20 -2.86 -11.95
CA GLU A 228 -12.16 -2.33 -12.85
C GLU A 228 -12.74 -1.88 -14.19
N ALA A 229 -13.70 -2.61 -14.75
CA ALA A 229 -14.38 -2.24 -15.99
C ALA A 229 -15.21 -0.94 -15.88
N LEU A 230 -15.52 -0.50 -14.65
CA LEU A 230 -16.18 0.79 -14.39
C LEU A 230 -15.20 1.95 -14.23
N ILE A 231 -13.92 1.67 -13.96
CA ILE A 231 -12.87 2.68 -13.81
C ILE A 231 -12.46 3.13 -15.21
N LYS A 232 -12.59 4.44 -15.49
CA LYS A 232 -12.08 4.99 -16.75
C LYS A 232 -10.55 4.86 -16.79
N PRO A 233 -9.97 4.57 -17.97
CA PRO A 233 -8.52 4.51 -18.14
C PRO A 233 -7.83 5.84 -17.78
#